data_AF-A0A9D4R3W5-F1
#
_entry.id   AF-A0A9D4R3W5-F1
#
_cell.length_a   1.000
_cell.length_b   1.000
_cell.length_c   1.000
_cell.angle_alpha   90.00
_cell.angle_beta   90.00
_cell.angle_gamma   90.00
#
_symmetry.space_group_name_H-M   'P 1'
#
loop_
_entity.id
_entity.type
_entity.pdbx_description
1 polymer ?
#
loop_
_entity_poly.entity_id
_entity_poly.type
_entity_poly.pdbx_seq_one_letter_code
_entity_poly.pdbx_strand_id
1 'polypeptide(L)' 'MTSHDLIVDGSRGYTLPTIPGKHSDLKSISADTMAEVLNGVYSDRLHKVTIVDCRYPY' A
#
# COMPACT_ATOMS: atom_id res chain seq x y z
N MET A 1 -17.44 -7.71 -3.88
CA MET A 1 -16.25 -7.31 -3.10
C MET A 1 -16.29 -8.12 -1.83
N THR A 2 -15.31 -9.00 -1.60
CA THR A 2 -15.24 -9.75 -0.34
C THR A 2 -14.65 -8.81 0.73
N SER A 3 -14.96 -9.04 2.00
CA SER A 3 -14.54 -8.14 3.11
C SER A 3 -13.03 -7.92 3.21
N HIS A 4 -12.21 -8.74 2.54
CA HIS A 4 -10.74 -8.69 2.58
C HIS A 4 -10.10 -7.63 1.68
N ASP A 5 -10.90 -6.95 0.86
CA ASP A 5 -10.43 -5.94 -0.10
C ASP A 5 -10.64 -4.50 0.39
N LEU A 6 -11.17 -4.33 1.61
CA LEU A 6 -11.42 -3.03 2.23
C LEU A 6 -10.28 -2.66 3.19
N ILE A 7 -10.07 -1.35 3.35
CA ILE A 7 -9.22 -0.82 4.42
C ILE A 7 -9.87 -1.07 5.80
N VAL A 8 -9.09 -0.90 6.87
CA VAL A 8 -9.46 -1.29 8.24
C VAL A 8 -10.78 -0.70 8.74
N ASP A 9 -11.15 0.50 8.28
CA ASP A 9 -12.40 1.17 8.67
C ASP A 9 -13.61 0.78 7.81
N GLY A 10 -13.42 -0.12 6.83
CA GLY A 10 -14.47 -0.60 5.92
C GLY A 10 -14.99 0.44 4.92
N SER A 11 -14.45 1.66 4.89
CA SER A 11 -15.01 2.76 4.11
C SER A 11 -14.76 2.65 2.60
N ARG A 12 -13.65 2.02 2.21
CA ARG A 12 -13.22 1.90 0.81
C ARG A 12 -12.29 0.72 0.57
N GLY A 13 -12.10 0.39 -0.70
CA GLY A 13 -11.09 -0.56 -1.12
C GLY A 13 -9.66 -0.04 -0.94
N TYR A 14 -8.68 -0.94 -0.98
CA TYR A 14 -7.26 -0.55 -1.04
C TYR A 14 -6.98 0.29 -2.29
N THR A 15 -6.27 1.40 -2.11
CA THR A 15 -5.94 2.32 -3.21
C THR A 15 -4.82 1.79 -4.11
N LEU A 16 -3.87 1.06 -3.52
CA LEU A 16 -2.71 0.52 -4.22
C LEU A 16 -2.94 -0.93 -4.63
N PRO A 17 -2.42 -1.37 -5.78
CA PRO A 17 -2.35 -2.78 -6.14
C PRO A 17 -1.59 -3.59 -5.08
N THR A 18 -2.17 -4.71 -4.63
CA THR A 18 -1.57 -5.59 -3.63
C THR A 18 -1.14 -6.93 -4.23
N ILE A 19 -0.05 -7.49 -3.71
CA ILE A 19 0.44 -8.83 -4.06
C ILE A 19 0.43 -9.76 -2.84
N PRO A 20 0.36 -11.09 -3.04
CA PRO A 20 0.52 -12.05 -1.94
C PRO A 20 1.89 -11.88 -1.27
N GLY A 21 1.89 -11.75 0.06
CA GLY A 21 3.08 -11.66 0.88
C GLY A 21 3.27 -12.89 1.77
N LYS A 22 4.36 -12.90 2.54
CA LYS A 22 4.63 -13.94 3.55
C LYS A 22 3.53 -14.03 4.61
N HIS A 23 3.00 -12.87 5.00
CA HIS A 23 1.91 -12.73 5.96
C HIS A 23 0.63 -12.44 5.18
N SER A 24 -0.32 -13.38 5.20
CA SER A 24 -1.53 -13.33 4.37
C SER A 24 -2.56 -12.30 4.86
N ASP A 25 -2.49 -11.91 6.12
CA ASP A 25 -3.29 -10.86 6.74
C ASP A 25 -2.76 -9.45 6.41
N LEU A 26 -1.47 -9.33 6.07
CA LEU A 26 -0.86 -8.06 5.68
C LEU A 26 -0.95 -7.83 4.17
N LYS A 27 -1.12 -6.56 3.78
CA LYS A 27 -1.12 -6.16 2.37
C LYS A 27 0.29 -5.75 1.95
N SER A 28 0.86 -6.51 1.02
CA SER A 28 2.16 -6.24 0.41
C SER A 28 1.98 -5.59 -0.96
N ILE A 29 2.96 -4.78 -1.38
CA ILE A 29 3.02 -4.14 -2.70
C ILE A 29 4.30 -4.58 -3.43
N SER A 30 4.33 -4.47 -4.75
CA SER A 30 5.56 -4.69 -5.52
C SER A 30 6.49 -3.46 -5.46
N ALA A 31 7.74 -3.66 -5.84
CA ALA A 31 8.69 -2.56 -6.01
C ALA A 31 8.23 -1.56 -7.08
N ASP A 32 7.58 -2.04 -8.15
CA ASP A 32 7.04 -1.18 -9.22
C ASP A 32 5.94 -0.26 -8.70
N THR A 33 5.01 -0.78 -7.89
CA THR A 33 3.97 0.03 -7.24
C THR A 33 4.59 1.10 -6.32
N MET A 34 5.66 0.76 -5.60
CA MET A 34 6.39 1.76 -4.79
C MET A 34 7.01 2.85 -5.68
N ALA A 35 7.60 2.50 -6.83
CA ALA A 35 8.15 3.47 -7.77
C ALA A 35 7.07 4.41 -8.34
N GLU A 36 5.89 3.87 -8.70
CA GLU A 36 4.74 4.67 -9.15
C GLU A 36 4.25 5.64 -8.07
N VAL A 37 4.22 5.21 -6.80
CA VAL A 37 3.89 6.07 -5.66
C VAL A 37 4.89 7.23 -5.53
N LEU A 38 6.18 6.93 -5.60
CA LEU A 38 7.25 7.95 -5.53
C LEU A 38 7.21 8.92 -6.72
N ASN A 39 6.83 8.44 -7.90
CA ASN A 39 6.67 9.25 -9.12
C ASN A 39 5.35 10.04 -9.15
N GLY A 40 4.50 9.93 -8.12
CA GLY A 40 3.26 10.68 -8.02
C GLY A 40 2.14 10.20 -8.94
N VAL A 41 2.19 8.96 -9.45
CA VAL A 41 1.16 8.38 -10.33
C VAL A 41 -0.23 8.38 -9.65
N TYR A 42 -0.25 8.32 -8.32
CA TYR A 42 -1.47 8.27 -7.50
C TYR A 42 -1.81 9.60 -6.82
N SER A 43 -1.25 10.73 -7.28
CA SER A 43 -1.44 12.05 -6.63
C SER A 43 -2.90 12.54 -6.63
N ASP A 44 -3.74 12.01 -7.51
CA ASP A 44 -5.18 12.26 -7.56
C ASP A 44 -5.95 11.56 -6.41
N ARG A 45 -5.36 10.51 -5.83
CA ARG A 45 -5.99 9.65 -4.81
C ARG A 45 -5.28 9.69 -3.46
N LEU A 46 -3.98 9.97 -3.46
CA LEU A 46 -3.13 10.00 -2.27
C LEU A 46 -2.76 11.43 -1.92
N HIS A 47 -3.35 11.95 -0.85
CA HIS A 47 -3.00 13.27 -0.33
C HIS A 47 -1.65 13.29 0.41
N LYS A 48 -1.31 12.21 1.11
CA LYS A 48 -0.06 12.06 1.85
C LYS A 48 0.36 10.60 1.91
N VAL A 49 1.65 10.36 1.72
CA VAL A 49 2.29 9.05 1.89
C VAL A 49 3.46 9.20 2.87
N THR A 50 3.69 8.18 3.69
CA THR A 50 4.83 8.14 4.61
C THR A 50 5.50 6.78 4.47
N ILE A 51 6.79 6.79 4.12
CA ILE A 51 7.61 5.59 4.03
C ILE A 51 8.34 5.45 5.35
N VAL A 52 8.11 4.34 6.05
CA VAL A 52 8.78 4.01 7.30
C VAL A 52 9.87 2.98 6.99
N ASP A 53 11.12 3.42 6.96
CA ASP A 53 12.27 2.53 6.87
C ASP A 53 12.56 1.99 8.27
N CYS A 54 12.27 0.71 8.49
CA CYS A 54 12.41 0.05 9.79
C CYS A 54 13.81 -0.53 10.05
N ARG A 55 14.80 -0.26 9.19
CA ARG A 55 16.17 -0.74 9.38
C ARG A 55 16.86 0.00 10.52
N TYR A 56 17.87 -0.63 11.09
CA TYR A 56 18.82 0.08 11.94
C TYR A 56 19.56 1.15 11.11
N PRO A 57 20.05 2.22 11.74
CA PRO A 57 20.80 3.27 11.03
C PRO A 57 22.14 2.81 10.43
N TYR A 58 22.59 1.58 10.72
CA TYR A 58 23.88 1.01 10.34
C TYR A 58 23.76 -0.47 9.98
#